data_AF-A0A820KD65-F1
#
_entry.id   AF-A0A820KD65-F1
#
_cell.length_a   1.000
_cell.length_b   1.000
_cell.length_c   1.000
_cell.angle_alpha   90.00
_cell.angle_beta   90.00
_cell.angle_gamma   90.00
#
_symmetry.space_group_name_H-M   'P 1'
#
loop_
_entity.id
_entity.type
_entity.pdbx_description
1 polymer ?
#
loop_
_entity_poly.entity_id
_entity_poly.type
_entity_poly.pdbx_seq_one_letter_code
_entity_poly.pdbx_strand_id
1 'polypeptide(L)'
;SRVELNLDKVLFYINLSNEIDRKFKLDPHKCVSVIRLLIRKNSFDKAIELIDSLGQYDVVPNYMYRRIRDLLLDAYILLNFEQFQNLVNKLLKNNYVDPSSTVLSLIVRKSYQDNGPLQAFETIKNILVQWNNLVGMFPIIRKLLRDDCTEELKQVLFKIGKIRSRTYAYEQLAFALIHERRLSEAVKVCQHISRATFEEHCQRYVRELFFIPTDIQNNDDEIIPSNNLLTN
;
A
#
# COMPACT_ATOMS: atom_id res chain seq x y z
N SER A 1 -2.46 -22.84 21.59
CA SER A 1 -1.49 -22.09 22.42
C SER A 1 -0.77 -21.08 21.53
N ARG A 2 -0.87 -19.77 21.83
CA ARG A 2 -0.05 -18.77 21.13
C ARG A 2 1.33 -18.84 21.74
N VAL A 3 2.29 -19.47 21.04
CA VAL A 3 3.70 -19.43 21.44
C VAL A 3 4.10 -17.96 21.47
N GLU A 4 4.38 -17.46 22.67
CA GLU A 4 4.90 -16.11 22.85
C GLU A 4 6.33 -16.10 22.31
N LEU A 5 6.48 -15.68 21.06
CA LEU A 5 7.77 -15.56 20.39
C LEU A 5 8.58 -14.47 21.10
N ASN A 6 9.53 -14.91 21.92
CA ASN A 6 10.47 -14.06 22.63
C ASN A 6 11.48 -13.47 21.61
N LEU A 7 11.39 -12.17 21.40
CA LEU A 7 12.24 -11.44 20.46
C LEU A 7 13.73 -11.55 20.82
N ASP A 8 14.06 -11.55 22.10
CA ASP A 8 15.45 -11.65 22.57
C ASP A 8 16.05 -13.01 22.22
N LYS A 9 15.26 -14.08 22.30
CA LYS A 9 15.70 -15.41 21.83
C LYS A 9 15.96 -15.43 20.33
N VAL A 10 15.09 -14.79 19.54
CA VAL A 10 15.26 -14.74 18.09
C VAL A 10 16.52 -13.96 17.70
N LEU A 11 16.75 -12.80 18.31
CA LEU A 11 17.95 -11.99 18.10
C LEU A 11 19.21 -12.73 18.58
N PHE A 12 19.13 -13.40 19.72
CA PHE A 12 20.21 -14.26 20.23
C PHE A 12 20.60 -15.35 19.22
N TYR A 13 19.62 -16.06 18.65
CA TYR A 13 19.91 -17.09 17.65
C TYR A 13 20.48 -16.54 16.34
N ILE A 14 20.06 -15.36 15.90
CA ILE A 14 20.65 -14.68 14.74
C ILE A 14 22.13 -14.37 15.01
N ASN A 15 22.43 -13.77 16.17
CA ASN A 15 23.79 -13.40 16.54
C ASN A 15 24.70 -14.62 16.72
N LEU A 16 24.22 -15.63 17.46
CA LEU A 16 24.93 -16.89 17.66
C LEU A 16 25.23 -17.59 16.33
N SER A 17 24.29 -17.55 15.39
CA SER A 17 24.50 -18.16 14.08
C SER A 17 25.59 -17.46 13.28
N ASN A 18 25.65 -16.12 13.35
CA ASN A 18 26.70 -15.33 12.69
C ASN A 18 28.09 -15.54 13.34
N GLU A 19 28.13 -15.81 14.64
CA GLU A 19 29.36 -16.13 15.38
C GLU A 19 29.92 -17.51 15.01
N ILE A 20 29.05 -18.52 14.89
CA ILE A 20 29.45 -19.92 14.62
C ILE A 20 29.84 -20.12 13.15
N ASP A 21 29.07 -19.56 12.21
CA ASP A 21 29.37 -19.64 10.79
C ASP A 21 29.04 -18.31 10.10
N ARG A 22 30.08 -17.53 9.78
CA ARG A 22 29.95 -16.26 9.07
C ARG A 22 29.36 -16.40 7.66
N LYS A 23 29.34 -17.60 7.08
CA LYS A 23 28.70 -17.88 5.78
C LYS A 23 27.24 -18.29 5.94
N PHE A 24 26.79 -18.62 7.14
CA PHE A 24 25.40 -18.94 7.39
C PHE A 24 24.54 -17.69 7.16
N LYS A 25 23.65 -17.78 6.17
CA LYS A 25 22.61 -16.77 5.95
C LYS A 25 21.30 -17.33 6.46
N LEU A 26 20.67 -16.62 7.39
CA LEU A 26 19.32 -16.94 7.81
C LEU A 26 18.41 -16.92 6.58
N ASP A 27 17.51 -17.90 6.49
CA ASP A 27 16.65 -18.01 5.33
C ASP A 27 15.83 -16.71 5.15
N PRO A 28 15.84 -16.09 3.95
CA PRO A 28 15.08 -14.90 3.60
C PRO A 28 13.65 -14.86 4.18
N HIS A 29 12.93 -15.99 4.16
CA HIS A 29 11.55 -16.04 4.64
C HIS A 29 11.47 -15.93 6.17
N LYS A 30 12.47 -16.45 6.89
CA LYS A 30 12.58 -16.32 8.34
C LYS A 30 12.92 -14.88 8.69
N CYS A 31 13.83 -14.25 7.96
CA CYS A 31 14.18 -12.84 8.16
C CYS A 31 12.97 -11.91 8.06
N VAL A 32 12.16 -12.03 7.02
CA VAL A 32 10.93 -11.23 6.86
C VAL A 32 9.95 -11.47 8.02
N SER A 33 9.89 -12.70 8.53
CA SER A 33 9.06 -13.03 9.69
C SER A 33 9.58 -12.37 10.98
N VAL A 34 10.91 -12.26 11.14
CA VAL A 34 11.54 -11.55 12.26
C VAL A 34 11.34 -10.04 12.14
N ILE A 35 11.51 -9.45 10.96
CA ILE A 35 11.25 -8.03 10.68
C ILE A 35 9.80 -7.69 11.05
N ARG A 36 8.85 -8.52 10.63
CA ARG A 36 7.43 -8.38 10.97
C ARG A 36 7.19 -8.41 12.48
N LEU A 37 7.85 -9.34 13.19
CA LEU A 37 7.74 -9.44 14.65
C LEU A 37 8.33 -8.19 15.34
N LEU A 38 9.46 -7.68 14.86
CA LEU A 38 10.10 -6.47 15.37
C LEU A 38 9.17 -5.26 15.26
N ILE A 39 8.49 -5.10 14.12
CA ILE A 39 7.48 -4.04 13.93
C ILE A 39 6.32 -4.19 14.91
N ARG A 40 5.79 -5.41 15.10
CA ARG A 40 4.72 -5.68 16.09
C ARG A 40 5.12 -5.40 17.54
N LYS A 41 6.42 -5.42 17.83
CA LYS A 41 6.99 -5.13 19.14
C LYS A 41 7.54 -3.70 19.22
N ASN A 42 7.14 -2.83 18.30
CA ASN A 42 7.55 -1.42 18.23
C ASN A 42 9.09 -1.22 18.22
N SER A 43 9.81 -2.18 17.64
CA SER A 43 11.28 -2.18 17.53
C SER A 43 11.70 -1.92 16.08
N PHE A 44 11.26 -0.78 15.52
CA PHE A 44 11.45 -0.45 14.10
C PHE A 44 12.92 -0.34 13.69
N ASP A 45 13.75 0.32 14.49
CA ASP A 45 15.17 0.54 14.14
C ASP A 45 15.92 -0.78 13.96
N LYS A 46 15.71 -1.73 14.88
CA LYS A 46 16.24 -3.10 14.77
C LYS A 46 15.73 -3.84 13.54
N ALA A 47 14.50 -3.56 13.10
CA ALA A 47 13.95 -4.15 11.89
C ALA A 47 14.70 -3.65 10.64
N ILE A 48 15.04 -2.35 10.61
CA ILE A 48 15.83 -1.76 9.53
C ILE A 48 17.28 -2.26 9.54
N GLU A 49 17.92 -2.32 10.71
CA GLU A 49 19.27 -2.88 10.87
C GLU A 49 19.34 -4.31 10.32
N LEU A 50 18.33 -5.13 10.63
CA LEU A 50 18.25 -6.50 10.13
C LEU A 50 18.12 -6.52 8.59
N ILE A 51 17.26 -5.67 8.00
CA ILE A 51 17.13 -5.58 6.54
C ILE A 51 18.46 -5.21 5.88
N ASP A 52 19.18 -4.24 6.44
CA ASP A 52 20.47 -3.78 5.92
C ASP A 52 21.55 -4.86 6.03
N SER A 53 21.49 -5.71 7.07
CA SER A 53 22.45 -6.80 7.26
C SER A 53 22.32 -7.95 6.24
N LEU A 54 21.12 -8.13 5.66
CA LEU A 54 20.80 -9.30 4.84
C LEU A 54 21.21 -9.16 3.37
N GLY A 55 21.54 -7.95 2.93
CA GLY A 55 21.93 -7.65 1.57
C GLY A 55 20.78 -7.71 0.56
N GLN A 56 21.14 -7.62 -0.73
CA GLN A 56 20.21 -7.59 -1.85
C GLN A 56 20.07 -8.98 -2.49
N TYR A 57 18.88 -9.30 -3.01
CA TYR A 57 18.67 -10.49 -3.86
C TYR A 57 18.84 -10.16 -5.35
N ASP A 58 19.36 -11.11 -6.12
CA ASP A 58 19.42 -10.99 -7.58
C ASP A 58 18.03 -11.08 -8.22
N VAL A 59 17.17 -11.96 -7.71
CA VAL A 59 15.80 -12.18 -8.17
C VAL A 59 14.89 -12.42 -6.97
N VAL A 60 13.69 -11.81 -6.97
CA VAL A 60 12.68 -12.00 -5.93
C VAL A 60 12.15 -13.45 -5.97
N PRO A 61 12.32 -14.24 -4.89
CA PRO A 61 11.77 -15.60 -4.87
C PRO A 61 10.24 -15.59 -4.73
N ASN A 62 9.54 -16.40 -5.53
CA ASN A 62 8.06 -16.45 -5.53
C ASN A 62 7.44 -16.72 -4.15
N TYR A 63 8.10 -17.49 -3.28
CA TYR A 63 7.61 -17.79 -1.94
C TYR A 63 7.65 -16.58 -0.99
N MET A 64 8.38 -15.51 -1.34
CA MET A 64 8.51 -14.30 -0.52
C MET A 64 7.29 -13.40 -0.59
N TYR A 65 6.53 -13.41 -1.70
CA TYR A 65 5.41 -12.49 -1.93
C TYR A 65 4.38 -12.52 -0.79
N ARG A 66 3.98 -13.70 -0.30
CA ARG A 66 3.02 -13.80 0.80
C ARG A 66 3.56 -13.21 2.10
N ARG A 67 4.85 -13.44 2.40
CA ARG A 67 5.48 -12.96 3.64
C ARG A 67 5.68 -11.45 3.62
N ILE A 68 6.11 -10.92 2.48
CA ILE A 68 6.22 -9.48 2.29
C ILE A 68 4.86 -8.81 2.36
N ARG A 69 3.82 -9.39 1.74
CA ARG A 69 2.46 -8.87 1.86
C ARG A 69 2.02 -8.77 3.32
N ASP A 70 2.20 -9.84 4.10
CA ASP A 70 1.84 -9.86 5.52
C ASP A 70 2.64 -8.84 6.34
N LEU A 71 3.93 -8.64 6.02
CA LEU A 71 4.78 -7.60 6.60
C LEU A 71 4.26 -6.19 6.27
N LEU A 72 3.95 -5.93 5.00
CA LEU A 72 3.46 -4.63 4.53
C LEU A 72 2.11 -4.27 5.16
N LEU A 73 1.21 -5.24 5.36
CA LEU A 73 -0.07 -5.01 6.04
C LEU A 73 0.11 -4.60 7.51
N ASP A 74 0.93 -5.34 8.27
CA ASP A 74 1.20 -4.97 9.65
C ASP A 74 1.91 -3.61 9.74
N ALA A 75 2.89 -3.37 8.87
CA ALA A 75 3.63 -2.13 8.82
C ALA A 75 2.71 -0.94 8.51
N TYR A 76 1.76 -1.11 7.58
CA TYR A 76 0.79 -0.08 7.22
C TYR A 76 -0.06 0.35 8.41
N ILE A 77 -0.47 -0.62 9.24
CA ILE A 77 -1.31 -0.41 10.42
C ILE A 77 -0.51 0.20 11.57
N LEU A 78 0.72 -0.28 11.80
CA LEU A 78 1.46 -0.02 13.03
C LEU A 78 2.47 1.12 12.95
N LEU A 79 2.98 1.44 11.76
CA LEU A 79 4.00 2.47 11.58
C LEU A 79 3.38 3.81 11.20
N ASN A 80 4.09 4.91 11.46
CA ASN A 80 3.77 6.20 10.84
C ASN A 80 4.26 6.24 9.38
N PHE A 81 3.87 7.26 8.62
CA PHE A 81 4.21 7.42 7.22
C PHE A 81 5.71 7.36 6.93
N GLU A 82 6.53 8.06 7.72
CA GLU A 82 7.98 8.12 7.50
C GLU A 82 8.63 6.75 7.68
N GLN A 83 8.29 6.06 8.76
CA GLN A 83 8.75 4.70 9.03
C GLN A 83 8.27 3.71 7.97
N PHE A 84 6.99 3.79 7.58
CA PHE A 84 6.42 2.93 6.55
C PHE A 84 7.11 3.15 5.19
N GLN A 85 7.30 4.40 4.79
CA GLN A 85 7.96 4.75 3.54
C GLN A 85 9.42 4.26 3.54
N ASN A 86 10.14 4.46 4.64
CA ASN A 86 11.51 3.97 4.79
C ASN A 86 11.59 2.44 4.64
N LEU A 87 10.70 1.71 5.32
CA LEU A 87 10.62 0.25 5.21
C LEU A 87 10.41 -0.20 3.76
N VAL A 88 9.42 0.34 3.07
CA VAL A 88 9.12 -0.05 1.69
C VAL A 88 10.31 0.27 0.77
N ASN A 89 10.91 1.44 0.92
CA ASN A 89 12.10 1.82 0.13
C ASN A 89 13.28 0.86 0.35
N LYS A 90 13.51 0.41 1.59
CA LYS A 90 14.54 -0.59 1.90
C LYS A 90 14.23 -1.95 1.27
N LEU A 91 12.98 -2.41 1.33
CA LEU A 91 12.56 -3.66 0.71
C LEU A 91 12.71 -3.62 -0.82
N LEU A 92 12.37 -2.50 -1.47
CA LEU A 92 12.59 -2.30 -2.91
C LEU A 92 14.08 -2.28 -3.26
N LYS A 93 14.89 -1.52 -2.51
CA LYS A 93 16.34 -1.41 -2.74
C LYS A 93 17.05 -2.76 -2.64
N ASN A 94 16.65 -3.59 -1.66
CA ASN A 94 17.25 -4.90 -1.45
C ASN A 94 16.55 -6.03 -2.23
N ASN A 95 15.64 -5.69 -3.16
CA ASN A 95 14.97 -6.64 -4.04
C ASN A 95 14.20 -7.75 -3.28
N TYR A 96 13.53 -7.38 -2.18
CA TYR A 96 12.59 -8.26 -1.47
C TYR A 96 11.21 -8.26 -2.14
N VAL A 97 10.90 -7.19 -2.87
CA VAL A 97 9.63 -6.97 -3.54
C VAL A 97 9.86 -6.11 -4.76
N ASP A 98 9.12 -6.42 -5.82
CA ASP A 98 9.16 -5.61 -7.04
C ASP A 98 8.38 -4.30 -6.87
N PRO A 99 8.87 -3.21 -7.48
CA PRO A 99 8.08 -2.00 -7.61
C PRO A 99 6.83 -2.33 -8.43
N SER A 100 5.66 -2.25 -7.81
CA SER A 100 4.38 -2.51 -8.44
C SER A 100 3.38 -1.44 -8.03
N SER A 101 2.34 -1.26 -8.85
CA SER A 101 1.26 -0.33 -8.54
C SER A 101 0.65 -0.58 -7.17
N THR A 102 0.48 -1.86 -6.81
CA THR A 102 -0.06 -2.25 -5.51
C THR A 102 0.85 -1.78 -4.36
N VAL A 103 2.15 -2.08 -4.43
CA VAL A 103 3.10 -1.72 -3.36
C VAL A 103 3.25 -0.21 -3.24
N LEU A 104 3.44 0.48 -4.36
CA LEU A 104 3.63 1.93 -4.37
C LEU A 104 2.36 2.68 -3.94
N SER A 105 1.17 2.16 -4.28
CA SER A 105 -0.10 2.73 -3.82
C SER A 105 -0.27 2.63 -2.31
N LEU A 106 0.36 1.68 -1.62
CA LEU A 106 0.32 1.63 -0.15
C LEU A 106 1.05 2.82 0.49
N ILE A 107 2.20 3.23 -0.05
CA ILE A 107 2.93 4.42 0.42
C ILE A 107 2.04 5.65 0.32
N VAL A 108 1.36 5.78 -0.81
CA VAL A 108 0.47 6.89 -1.11
C VAL A 108 -0.75 6.90 -0.17
N ARG A 109 -1.40 5.75 0.04
CA ARG A 109 -2.52 5.63 0.99
C ARG A 109 -2.10 5.96 2.41
N LYS A 110 -0.92 5.51 2.83
CA LYS A 110 -0.39 5.82 4.15
C LYS A 110 -0.09 7.30 4.32
N SER A 111 0.48 7.94 3.29
CA SER A 111 0.69 9.39 3.25
C SER A 111 -0.62 10.16 3.40
N TYR A 112 -1.67 9.72 2.70
CA TYR A 112 -3.01 10.30 2.84
C TYR A 112 -3.56 10.13 4.25
N GLN A 113 -3.50 8.91 4.79
CA GLN A 113 -4.05 8.60 6.11
C GLN A 113 -3.40 9.42 7.22
N ASP A 114 -2.08 9.59 7.16
CA ASP A 114 -1.32 10.24 8.24
C ASP A 114 -1.19 11.76 8.03
N ASN A 115 -1.16 12.24 6.78
CA ASN A 115 -0.82 13.65 6.45
C ASN A 115 -1.82 14.35 5.53
N GLY A 116 -2.86 13.66 5.07
CA GLY A 116 -3.91 14.22 4.22
C GLY A 116 -3.58 14.30 2.72
N PRO A 117 -4.52 14.86 1.93
CA PRO A 117 -4.52 14.75 0.47
C PRO A 117 -3.39 15.49 -0.23
N LEU A 118 -3.00 16.66 0.28
CA LEU A 118 -1.93 17.46 -0.33
C LEU A 118 -0.58 16.74 -0.25
N GLN A 119 -0.26 16.17 0.91
CA GLN A 119 0.98 15.41 1.11
C GLN A 119 0.96 14.09 0.34
N ALA A 120 -0.19 13.41 0.27
CA ALA A 120 -0.36 12.21 -0.55
C ALA A 120 -0.08 12.51 -2.04
N PHE A 121 -0.54 13.66 -2.52
CA PHE A 121 -0.29 14.09 -3.88
C PHE A 121 1.19 14.38 -4.16
N GLU A 122 1.89 15.09 -3.28
CA GLU A 122 3.34 15.29 -3.42
C GLU A 122 4.11 13.95 -3.33
N THR A 123 3.62 13.01 -2.53
CA THR A 123 4.15 11.64 -2.47
C THR A 123 4.03 10.94 -3.82
N ILE A 124 2.88 11.03 -4.51
CA ILE A 124 2.73 10.44 -5.84
C ILE A 124 3.74 11.04 -6.83
N LYS A 125 3.89 12.37 -6.86
CA LYS A 125 4.84 13.03 -7.77
C LYS A 125 6.24 12.44 -7.62
N ASN A 126 6.71 12.30 -6.39
CA ASN A 126 8.02 11.73 -6.10
C ASN A 126 8.14 10.29 -6.61
N ILE A 127 7.12 9.47 -6.36
CA ILE A 127 7.13 8.07 -6.81
C ILE A 127 7.04 7.97 -8.34
N LEU A 128 6.30 8.86 -9.01
CA LEU A 128 6.23 8.89 -10.48
C LEU A 128 7.58 9.24 -11.12
N VAL A 129 8.31 10.19 -10.55
CA VAL A 129 9.66 10.53 -11.00
C VAL A 129 10.58 9.31 -10.89
N GLN A 130 10.44 8.53 -9.83
CA GLN A 130 11.30 7.38 -9.56
C GLN A 130 10.91 6.11 -10.36
N TRP A 131 9.61 5.88 -10.58
CA TRP A 131 9.09 4.60 -11.08
C TRP A 131 8.22 4.71 -12.34
N ASN A 132 8.31 5.86 -13.01
CA ASN A 132 7.92 6.08 -14.41
C ASN A 132 6.57 5.44 -14.80
N ASN A 133 5.55 5.66 -13.97
CA ASN A 133 4.12 5.32 -14.17
C ASN A 133 3.52 4.13 -13.42
N LEU A 134 4.22 3.54 -12.45
CA LEU A 134 3.65 2.42 -11.70
C LEU A 134 2.56 2.80 -10.69
N VAL A 135 2.41 4.05 -10.27
CA VAL A 135 1.45 4.42 -9.19
C VAL A 135 0.02 4.67 -9.70
N GLY A 136 -0.96 4.00 -9.09
CA GLY A 136 -2.38 4.24 -9.31
C GLY A 136 -2.88 5.53 -8.64
N MET A 137 -3.62 6.37 -9.39
CA MET A 137 -4.21 7.62 -8.90
C MET A 137 -5.61 7.42 -8.30
N PHE A 138 -6.31 6.39 -8.77
CA PHE A 138 -7.65 6.02 -8.35
C PHE A 138 -7.88 5.99 -6.84
N PRO A 139 -7.00 5.41 -5.99
CA PRO A 139 -7.25 5.35 -4.54
C PRO A 139 -7.39 6.72 -3.87
N ILE A 140 -6.60 7.72 -4.30
CA ILE A 140 -6.70 9.08 -3.71
C ILE A 140 -7.96 9.77 -4.19
N ILE A 141 -8.27 9.69 -5.48
CA ILE A 141 -9.47 10.33 -6.06
C ILE A 141 -10.72 9.76 -5.37
N ARG A 142 -10.78 8.43 -5.20
CA ARG A 142 -11.86 7.76 -4.48
C ARG A 142 -11.98 8.23 -3.04
N LYS A 143 -10.86 8.34 -2.31
CA LYS A 143 -10.88 8.77 -0.92
C LYS A 143 -11.29 10.24 -0.77
N LEU A 144 -10.80 11.12 -1.64
CA LEU A 144 -11.22 12.53 -1.71
C LEU A 144 -12.72 12.69 -1.99
N LEU A 145 -13.28 11.83 -2.85
CA LEU A 145 -14.72 11.78 -3.09
C LEU A 145 -15.52 11.29 -1.89
N ARG A 146 -15.01 10.33 -1.12
CA ARG A 146 -15.64 9.83 0.12
C ARG A 146 -15.63 10.87 1.23
N ASP A 147 -14.54 11.62 1.32
CA ASP A 147 -14.33 12.62 2.38
C ASP A 147 -14.93 13.99 1.99
N ASP A 148 -15.64 14.08 0.84
CA ASP A 148 -16.23 15.30 0.27
C ASP A 148 -15.25 16.50 0.13
N CYS A 149 -13.95 16.21 0.02
CA CYS A 149 -12.87 17.18 -0.16
C CYS A 149 -12.83 17.72 -1.61
N THR A 150 -13.84 18.51 -1.98
CA THR A 150 -14.10 18.93 -3.37
C THR A 150 -13.01 19.83 -3.94
N GLU A 151 -12.43 20.73 -3.15
CA GLU A 151 -11.40 21.65 -3.63
C GLU A 151 -10.06 20.94 -3.83
N GLU A 152 -9.69 20.06 -2.91
CA GLU A 152 -8.53 19.19 -3.01
C GLU A 152 -8.66 18.23 -4.18
N LEU A 153 -9.86 17.67 -4.40
CA LEU A 153 -10.16 16.83 -5.57
C LEU A 153 -9.90 17.58 -6.88
N LYS A 154 -10.39 18.82 -7.02
CA LYS A 154 -10.12 19.65 -8.20
C LYS A 154 -8.63 19.88 -8.41
N GLN A 155 -7.89 20.21 -7.34
CA GLN A 155 -6.44 20.43 -7.40
C GLN A 155 -5.69 19.15 -7.81
N VAL A 156 -6.04 18.00 -7.22
CA VAL A 156 -5.44 16.71 -7.54
C VAL A 156 -5.72 16.34 -8.99
N LEU A 157 -6.95 16.45 -9.48
CA LEU A 157 -7.32 16.15 -10.87
C LEU A 157 -6.58 17.05 -11.86
N PHE A 158 -6.48 18.35 -11.58
CA PHE A 158 -5.73 19.28 -12.42
C PHE A 158 -4.25 18.90 -12.50
N LYS A 159 -3.65 18.53 -11.37
CA LYS A 159 -2.25 18.11 -11.32
C LYS A 159 -2.02 16.76 -12.00
N ILE A 160 -2.91 15.78 -11.85
CA ILE A 160 -2.87 14.51 -12.60
C ILE A 160 -2.94 14.78 -14.10
N GLY A 161 -3.82 15.70 -14.52
CA GLY A 161 -3.96 16.12 -15.91
C GLY A 161 -2.66 16.67 -16.51
N LYS A 162 -1.86 17.39 -15.72
CA LYS A 162 -0.54 17.90 -16.13
C LYS A 162 0.54 16.81 -16.22
N ILE A 163 0.49 15.81 -15.34
CA ILE A 163 1.49 14.74 -15.29
C ILE A 163 1.26 13.72 -16.41
N ARG A 164 -0.01 13.40 -16.70
CA ARG A 164 -0.38 12.38 -17.68
C ARG A 164 -1.12 13.00 -18.85
N SER A 165 -2.43 13.13 -18.69
CA SER A 165 -3.32 13.77 -19.64
C SER A 165 -4.61 14.12 -18.92
N ARG A 166 -5.31 15.14 -19.44
CA ARG A 166 -6.62 15.53 -18.94
C ARG A 166 -7.63 14.37 -19.04
N THR A 167 -7.55 13.56 -20.10
CA THR A 167 -8.39 12.37 -20.29
C THR A 167 -8.15 11.34 -19.19
N TYR A 168 -6.88 11.06 -18.86
CA TYR A 168 -6.56 10.14 -17.76
C TYR A 168 -7.11 10.63 -16.41
N ALA A 169 -7.03 11.93 -16.13
CA ALA A 169 -7.64 12.49 -14.92
C ALA A 169 -9.17 12.26 -14.87
N TYR A 170 -9.87 12.46 -15.99
CA TYR A 170 -11.31 12.20 -16.09
C TYR A 170 -11.64 10.72 -15.96
N GLU A 171 -10.84 9.82 -16.53
CA GLU A 171 -11.00 8.37 -16.37
C GLU A 171 -10.93 7.97 -14.89
N GLN A 172 -9.88 8.39 -14.20
CA GLN A 172 -9.71 8.06 -12.78
C GLN A 172 -10.86 8.62 -11.93
N LEU A 173 -11.37 9.82 -12.26
CA LEU A 173 -12.56 10.40 -11.64
C LEU A 173 -13.83 9.60 -11.91
N ALA A 174 -14.07 9.22 -13.16
CA ALA A 174 -15.24 8.44 -13.54
C ALA A 174 -15.28 7.10 -12.80
N PHE A 175 -14.17 6.37 -12.74
CA PHE A 175 -14.09 5.11 -11.99
C PHE A 175 -14.33 5.32 -10.50
N ALA A 176 -13.74 6.36 -9.92
CA ALA A 176 -13.93 6.65 -8.51
C ALA A 176 -15.39 6.99 -8.18
N LEU A 177 -16.07 7.77 -9.04
CA LEU A 177 -17.50 8.06 -8.92
C LEU A 177 -18.38 6.81 -9.06
N ILE A 178 -18.06 5.91 -10.00
CA ILE A 178 -18.74 4.61 -10.15
C ILE A 178 -18.59 3.79 -8.86
N HIS A 179 -17.39 3.76 -8.30
CA HIS A 179 -17.10 3.04 -7.06
C HIS A 179 -17.86 3.57 -5.85
N GLU A 180 -18.01 4.88 -5.76
CA GLU A 180 -18.82 5.53 -4.73
C GLU A 180 -20.31 5.58 -5.07
N ARG A 181 -20.76 4.83 -6.08
CA ARG A 181 -22.16 4.74 -6.53
C ARG A 181 -22.77 6.09 -6.92
N ARG A 182 -21.95 7.09 -7.24
CA ARG A 182 -22.34 8.43 -7.74
C ARG A 182 -22.53 8.40 -9.25
N LEU A 183 -23.44 7.53 -9.72
CA LEU A 183 -23.57 7.17 -11.13
C LEU A 183 -23.97 8.35 -12.04
N SER A 184 -24.83 9.25 -11.55
CA SER A 184 -25.26 10.43 -12.32
C SER A 184 -24.11 11.39 -12.61
N GLU A 185 -23.19 11.55 -11.66
CA GLU A 185 -21.96 12.33 -11.83
C GLU A 185 -20.94 11.61 -12.71
N ALA A 186 -20.79 10.29 -12.53
CA ALA A 186 -19.92 9.48 -13.37
C ALA A 186 -20.31 9.61 -14.86
N VAL A 187 -21.60 9.55 -15.19
CA VAL A 187 -22.08 9.71 -16.57
C VAL A 187 -21.67 11.06 -17.16
N LYS A 188 -21.76 12.15 -16.39
CA LYS A 188 -21.33 13.49 -16.83
C LYS A 188 -19.83 13.52 -17.12
N VAL A 189 -19.01 12.88 -16.28
CA VAL A 189 -17.57 12.81 -16.49
C VAL A 189 -17.22 11.96 -17.71
N CYS A 190 -17.92 10.84 -17.92
CA CYS A 190 -17.72 9.96 -19.07
C CYS A 190 -18.01 10.64 -20.43
N GLN A 191 -18.85 11.67 -20.46
CA GLN A 191 -19.08 12.47 -21.69
C GLN A 191 -17.81 13.20 -22.17
N HIS A 192 -16.82 13.36 -21.30
CA HIS A 192 -15.53 13.97 -21.62
C HIS A 192 -14.43 12.96 -21.99
N ILE A 193 -14.76 11.67 -22.04
CA ILE A 193 -13.83 10.58 -22.35
C ILE A 193 -14.22 9.97 -23.70
N SER A 194 -13.24 9.67 -24.55
CA SER A 194 -13.54 8.97 -25.82
C SER A 194 -14.08 7.57 -25.54
N ARG A 195 -15.11 7.15 -26.28
CA ARG A 195 -15.77 5.85 -26.08
C ARG A 195 -14.79 4.66 -26.20
N ALA A 196 -13.89 4.70 -27.19
CA ALA A 196 -12.90 3.64 -27.39
C ALA A 196 -11.90 3.53 -26.22
N THR A 197 -11.45 4.68 -25.70
CA THR A 197 -10.53 4.73 -24.54
C THR A 197 -11.21 4.24 -23.26
N PHE A 198 -12.49 4.57 -23.08
CA PHE A 198 -13.27 4.14 -21.92
C PHE A 198 -13.51 2.63 -21.92
N GLU A 199 -13.89 2.03 -23.05
CA GLU A 199 -14.15 0.59 -23.18
C GLU A 199 -12.88 -0.26 -22.89
N GLU A 200 -11.71 0.14 -23.41
CA GLU A 200 -10.42 -0.53 -23.14
C GLU A 200 -10.05 -0.47 -21.65
N HIS A 201 -10.27 0.69 -21.01
CA HIS A 201 -9.97 0.86 -19.59
C HIS A 201 -10.97 0.15 -18.67
N CYS A 202 -12.26 0.09 -19.00
CA CYS A 202 -13.22 -0.73 -18.26
C CYS A 202 -12.82 -2.21 -18.26
N GLN A 203 -12.32 -2.72 -19.38
CA GLN A 203 -11.82 -4.09 -19.47
C GLN A 203 -10.58 -4.33 -18.58
N ARG A 204 -9.65 -3.36 -18.50
CA ARG A 204 -8.52 -3.41 -17.54
C ARG A 204 -9.00 -3.35 -16.10
N TYR A 205 -9.92 -2.45 -15.79
CA TYR A 205 -10.43 -2.22 -14.45
C TYR A 205 -11.19 -3.44 -13.90
N VAL A 206 -11.99 -4.09 -14.74
CA VAL A 206 -12.62 -5.39 -14.43
C VAL A 206 -11.58 -6.48 -14.19
N ARG A 207 -10.37 -6.43 -14.77
CA ARG A 207 -9.32 -7.42 -14.45
C ARG A 207 -8.65 -7.13 -13.11
N GLU A 208 -8.49 -5.85 -12.75
CA GLU A 208 -7.81 -5.41 -11.53
C GLU A 208 -8.69 -5.54 -10.27
N LEU A 209 -10.00 -5.31 -10.37
CA LEU A 209 -10.95 -5.48 -9.25
C LEU A 209 -11.02 -6.92 -8.73
N PHE A 210 -10.82 -7.90 -9.60
CA PHE A 210 -10.86 -9.32 -9.26
C PHE A 210 -9.53 -9.83 -8.69
N PHE A 211 -8.53 -8.95 -8.52
CA PHE A 211 -7.22 -9.29 -7.94
C PHE A 211 -7.05 -8.81 -6.48
N ILE A 212 -8.05 -8.12 -5.91
CA ILE A 212 -8.03 -7.72 -4.49
C ILE A 212 -8.66 -8.86 -3.66
N PRO A 213 -7.94 -9.49 -2.72
CA PRO A 213 -8.56 -10.40 -1.77
C PRO A 213 -9.63 -9.66 -0.98
N THR A 214 -10.85 -10.21 -0.98
CA THR A 214 -12.05 -9.70 -0.29
C THR A 214 -11.85 -9.41 1.20
N ASP A 215 -10.81 -9.98 1.82
CA ASP A 215 -10.54 -9.88 3.26
C ASP A 215 -10.10 -8.48 3.75
N ILE A 216 -9.83 -7.52 2.86
CA ILE A 216 -9.43 -6.15 3.23
C ILE A 216 -10.57 -5.14 3.00
N GLN A 217 -11.64 -5.51 2.29
CA GLN A 217 -12.75 -4.58 2.01
C GLN A 217 -13.73 -4.41 3.19
N ASN A 218 -13.73 -5.32 4.16
CA ASN A 218 -14.76 -5.36 5.21
C ASN A 218 -14.36 -4.73 6.57
N ASN A 219 -13.17 -4.13 6.70
CA ASN A 219 -12.75 -3.54 7.99
C ASN A 219 -13.08 -2.04 8.15
N ASP A 220 -13.66 -1.40 7.12
CA ASP A 220 -14.16 -0.02 7.24
C ASP A 220 -15.67 0.04 7.52
N ASP A 221 -16.37 -1.10 7.48
CA ASP A 221 -17.82 -1.22 7.69
C ASP A 221 -18.14 -2.09 8.92
N GLU A 222 -17.63 -1.75 10.13
CA GLU A 222 -18.22 -2.27 11.39
C GLU A 222 -17.63 -1.58 12.64
N ILE A 223 -18.15 -0.40 13.00
CA ILE A 223 -18.48 -0.08 14.41
C ILE A 223 -19.74 0.80 14.41
N ILE A 224 -20.90 0.18 14.19
CA ILE A 224 -22.15 0.68 14.76
C ILE A 224 -22.36 -0.15 16.02
N PRO A 225 -22.34 0.42 17.23
CA PRO A 225 -22.77 -0.32 18.40
C PRO A 225 -24.27 -0.56 18.27
N SER A 226 -24.64 -1.79 17.96
CA SER A 226 -25.99 -2.30 18.10
C SER A 226 -26.36 -2.27 19.58
N ASN A 227 -26.96 -1.18 20.04
CA ASN A 227 -27.71 -1.18 21.28
C ASN A 227 -28.94 -2.07 21.08
N ASN A 228 -28.86 -3.27 21.63
CA ASN A 228 -30.01 -4.13 21.86
C ASN A 228 -31.03 -3.37 22.71
N LEU A 229 -32.18 -3.09 22.10
CA LEU A 229 -33.41 -2.84 22.83
C LEU A 229 -34.03 -4.20 23.22
N LEU A 230 -34.32 -4.31 24.52
CA LEU A 230 -35.37 -5.12 25.16
C LEU A 230 -35.03 -6.55 25.65
N THR A 231 -34.78 -6.61 26.97
CA THR A 231 -35.49 -7.42 28.00
C THR A 231 -35.12 -6.76 29.34
N ASN A 232 -36.00 -6.28 30.24
CA ASN A 232 -37.37 -6.60 30.62
C ASN A 232 -38.19 -5.32 30.85
#